data_AF-A0A817TG80-F1
#
_entry.id   AF-A0A817TG80-F1
#
_cell.length_a   1.000
_cell.length_b   1.000
_cell.length_c   1.000
_cell.angle_alpha   90.00
_cell.angle_beta   90.00
_cell.angle_gamma   90.00
#
_symmetry.space_group_name_H-M   'P 1'
#
loop_
_entity.id
_entity.type
_entity.pdbx_description
1 polymer ?
#
loop_
_entity_poly.entity_id
_entity_poly.type
_entity_poly.pdbx_seq_one_letter_code
_entity_poly.pdbx_strand_id
1 'polypeptide(L)'
;MKINAVLCRFIAVSCRFQWPFRRRDDPPGLDGCYCKRIQVCPIRLDYLSDISLSLVYIYFNQFEQIIKDIFYRVQFLRISTEDDIEYLDGNRWEQLILSYMAHLRVFHMNHSNSILCNDTIPLSFDILVKQFTSSFWIERQCSFTHQNDWIGSITIEICFQWIHINAITCSSHQEINFNSVNHIHICYTQALNNCVNYFPNVTDLTLDDKFDTSITTSLNRIISLSRITKLSNH
;
A
#
# COMPACT_ATOMS: atom_id res chain seq x y z
N MET A 1 0.77 18.13 -3.27
CA MET A 1 0.74 18.42 -4.72
C MET A 1 0.35 17.13 -5.45
N LYS A 2 -0.67 17.11 -6.33
CA LYS A 2 -1.06 15.88 -7.06
C LYS A 2 -0.16 15.70 -8.29
N ILE A 3 0.88 14.86 -8.17
CA ILE A 3 1.95 14.72 -9.18
C ILE A 3 1.58 13.77 -10.33
N ASN A 4 0.49 12.99 -10.22
CA ASN A 4 0.07 11.97 -11.21
C ASN A 4 0.17 12.41 -12.68
N ALA A 5 -0.35 13.57 -13.06
CA ALA A 5 -0.31 14.00 -14.47
C ALA A 5 1.10 14.31 -15.00
N VAL A 6 2.03 14.73 -14.14
CA VAL A 6 3.42 15.01 -14.52
C VAL A 6 4.25 13.74 -14.48
N LEU A 7 4.12 12.89 -13.44
CA LEU A 7 4.81 11.61 -13.39
C LEU A 7 4.34 10.68 -14.51
N CYS A 8 3.03 10.54 -14.78
CA CYS A 8 2.55 9.70 -15.88
C CYS A 8 3.03 10.19 -17.25
N ARG A 9 3.20 11.52 -17.45
CA ARG A 9 3.87 12.03 -18.66
C ARG A 9 5.36 11.71 -18.69
N PHE A 10 6.05 11.74 -17.55
CA PHE A 10 7.46 11.37 -17.45
C PHE A 10 7.67 9.86 -17.71
N ILE A 11 6.86 9.00 -17.09
CA ILE A 11 6.83 7.55 -17.28
C ILE A 11 6.48 7.22 -18.73
N ALA A 12 5.46 7.84 -19.32
CA ALA A 12 5.11 7.63 -20.73
C ALA A 12 6.21 8.10 -21.71
N VAL A 13 7.09 9.01 -21.30
CA VAL A 13 8.29 9.39 -22.07
C VAL A 13 9.42 8.38 -21.86
N SER A 14 9.75 8.03 -20.61
CA SER A 14 10.82 7.07 -20.29
C SER A 14 10.53 5.66 -20.84
N CYS A 15 9.30 5.14 -20.69
CA CYS A 15 8.89 3.84 -21.21
C CYS A 15 8.83 3.77 -22.75
N ARG A 16 8.80 4.92 -23.45
CA ARG A 16 8.95 4.94 -24.92
C ARG A 16 10.42 4.81 -25.39
N PHE A 17 11.40 4.92 -24.50
CA PHE A 17 12.81 4.98 -24.87
C PHE A 17 13.58 3.66 -24.75
N GLN A 18 12.99 2.61 -24.18
CA GLN A 18 13.53 1.26 -24.18
C GLN A 18 12.43 0.24 -24.48
N TRP A 19 12.31 -0.14 -25.76
CA TRP A 19 12.06 -1.52 -26.26
C TRP A 19 11.87 -1.43 -27.79
N PRO A 20 12.72 -2.08 -28.61
CA PRO A 20 12.56 -2.07 -30.06
C PRO A 20 11.46 -3.03 -30.48
N PHE A 21 10.21 -2.56 -30.53
CA PHE A 21 9.13 -3.25 -31.24
C PHE A 21 9.38 -3.16 -32.77
N ARG A 22 10.37 -3.93 -33.26
CA ARG A 22 10.51 -4.19 -34.69
C ARG A 22 9.30 -4.99 -35.16
N ARG A 23 8.34 -4.31 -35.79
CA ARG A 23 7.49 -4.98 -36.78
C ARG A 23 8.41 -5.55 -37.84
N ARG A 24 8.15 -6.78 -38.28
CA ARG A 24 9.09 -7.53 -39.14
C ARG A 24 8.92 -7.21 -40.62
N ASP A 25 7.96 -6.34 -40.94
CA ASP A 25 7.38 -6.17 -42.28
C ASP A 25 7.44 -4.72 -42.80
N ASP A 26 8.18 -3.82 -42.15
CA ASP A 26 8.37 -2.45 -42.62
C ASP A 26 9.27 -2.44 -43.88
N PRO A 27 8.79 -1.89 -45.03
CA PRO A 27 9.49 -2.01 -46.30
C PRO A 27 10.76 -1.12 -46.37
N PRO A 28 11.87 -1.62 -46.96
CA PRO A 28 13.09 -0.85 -47.11
C PRO A 28 12.93 0.19 -48.24
N GLY A 29 12.83 1.49 -47.92
CA GLY A 29 12.79 2.50 -48.99
C GLY A 29 12.42 3.96 -48.67
N LEU A 30 12.37 4.41 -47.41
CA LEU A 30 12.14 5.83 -47.10
C LEU A 30 13.20 6.39 -46.14
N ASP A 31 14.19 7.06 -46.72
CA ASP A 31 15.20 7.83 -46.02
C ASP A 31 14.64 9.08 -45.32
N GLY A 32 15.31 9.51 -44.26
CA GLY A 32 15.50 10.94 -44.03
C GLY A 32 14.58 11.68 -43.05
N CYS A 33 13.78 11.00 -42.22
CA CYS A 33 13.14 11.69 -41.08
C CYS A 33 14.03 11.59 -39.83
N TYR A 34 14.98 12.52 -39.70
CA TYR A 34 15.85 12.63 -38.53
C TYR A 34 15.02 13.00 -37.29
N CYS A 35 14.62 11.99 -36.51
CA CYS A 35 14.13 12.17 -35.14
C CYS A 35 15.23 12.82 -34.29
N LYS A 36 15.22 14.16 -34.27
CA LYS A 36 16.08 15.02 -33.47
C LYS A 36 16.02 14.51 -32.03
N ARG A 37 17.11 13.87 -31.56
CA ARG A 37 17.16 13.28 -30.21
C ARG A 37 16.85 14.39 -29.21
N ILE A 38 15.66 14.35 -28.62
CA ILE A 38 15.28 15.28 -27.57
C ILE A 38 16.18 14.95 -26.39
N GLN A 39 17.17 15.81 -26.14
CA GLN A 39 18.03 15.70 -24.99
C GLN A 39 17.19 16.03 -23.76
N VAL A 40 16.60 15.01 -23.15
CA VAL A 40 15.83 15.15 -21.91
C VAL A 40 16.82 15.46 -20.80
N CYS A 41 16.95 16.73 -20.44
CA CYS A 41 17.68 17.12 -19.24
C CYS A 41 16.98 16.49 -18.03
N PRO A 42 17.70 15.78 -17.14
CA PRO A 42 17.09 15.19 -15.95
C PRO A 42 16.52 16.31 -15.08
N ILE A 43 15.21 16.25 -14.82
CA ILE A 43 14.54 17.23 -13.97
C ILE A 43 14.99 16.98 -12.54
N ARG A 44 15.82 17.87 -11.99
CA ARG A 44 16.17 17.86 -10.59
C ARG A 44 14.98 18.30 -9.74
N LEU A 45 14.42 17.36 -9.00
CA LEU A 45 13.35 17.59 -8.03
C LEU A 45 13.94 17.73 -6.61
N ASP A 46 14.94 18.62 -6.47
CA ASP A 46 15.80 18.75 -5.28
C ASP A 46 15.06 19.03 -3.95
N TYR A 47 13.78 19.43 -4.02
CA TYR A 47 12.91 19.77 -2.89
C TYR A 47 11.75 18.79 -2.70
N LEU A 48 11.72 17.66 -3.40
CA LEU A 48 10.63 16.69 -3.34
C LEU A 48 10.77 15.78 -2.10
N SER A 49 10.25 16.25 -0.97
CA SER A 49 10.18 15.49 0.29
C SER A 49 8.96 14.58 0.40
N ASP A 50 7.86 14.94 -0.26
CA ASP A 50 6.54 14.33 -0.05
C ASP A 50 5.94 13.85 -1.38
N ILE A 51 5.77 12.54 -1.50
CA ILE A 51 5.24 11.88 -2.69
C ILE A 51 4.01 11.07 -2.31
N SER A 52 2.92 11.29 -3.05
CA SER A 52 1.75 10.43 -3.05
C SER A 52 1.39 10.06 -4.48
N LEU A 53 1.32 8.76 -4.78
CA LEU A 53 1.12 8.22 -6.12
C LEU A 53 0.07 7.11 -6.12
N SER A 54 -0.62 7.00 -7.24
CA SER A 54 -1.41 5.82 -7.58
C SER A 54 -0.71 5.12 -8.73
N LEU A 55 -0.33 3.85 -8.51
CA LEU A 55 0.53 3.04 -9.37
C LEU A 55 -0.27 1.93 -10.07
N VAL A 56 -1.57 2.13 -10.27
CA VAL A 56 -2.42 1.22 -11.03
C VAL A 56 -1.82 1.04 -12.43
N TYR A 57 -1.64 -0.22 -12.84
CA TYR A 57 -0.96 -0.64 -14.08
C TYR A 57 0.54 -0.29 -14.19
N ILE A 58 1.23 0.04 -13.10
CA ILE A 58 2.70 0.22 -13.08
C ILE A 58 3.35 -0.95 -12.34
N TYR A 59 4.04 -1.82 -13.07
CA TYR A 59 4.76 -2.95 -12.48
C TYR A 59 5.88 -2.47 -11.55
N PHE A 60 6.14 -3.23 -10.48
CA PHE A 60 7.15 -2.91 -9.48
C PHE A 60 8.52 -2.64 -10.13
N ASN A 61 8.95 -3.51 -11.04
CA ASN A 61 10.20 -3.36 -11.81
C ASN A 61 10.36 -1.99 -12.49
N GLN A 62 9.27 -1.37 -12.94
CA GLN A 62 9.29 -0.05 -13.57
C GLN A 62 9.36 1.05 -12.52
N PHE A 63 8.57 0.92 -11.45
CA PHE A 63 8.55 1.87 -10.34
C PHE A 63 9.87 1.88 -9.54
N GLU A 64 10.55 0.74 -9.44
CA GLU A 64 11.87 0.62 -8.82
C GLU A 64 12.92 1.53 -9.49
N GLN A 65 12.88 1.65 -10.82
CA GLN A 65 13.79 2.57 -11.55
C GLN A 65 13.46 4.04 -11.26
N ILE A 66 12.17 4.38 -11.15
CA ILE A 66 11.73 5.74 -10.79
C ILE A 66 12.25 6.12 -9.40
N ILE A 67 12.21 5.18 -8.44
CA ILE A 67 12.78 5.37 -7.11
C ILE A 67 14.28 5.66 -7.20
N LYS A 68 15.04 4.83 -7.92
CA LYS A 68 16.51 4.95 -8.06
C LYS A 68 16.92 6.29 -8.67
N ASP A 69 16.18 6.77 -9.66
CA ASP A 69 16.50 8.01 -10.37
C ASP A 69 16.07 9.28 -9.62
N ILE A 70 14.98 9.23 -8.84
CA ILE A 70 14.27 10.44 -8.37
C ILE A 70 14.14 10.53 -6.84
N PHE A 71 14.01 9.43 -6.10
CA PHE A 71 13.47 9.48 -4.72
C PHE A 71 14.53 9.65 -3.61
N TYR A 72 15.77 9.97 -3.96
CA TYR A 72 16.91 10.11 -3.02
C TYR A 72 16.72 11.14 -1.88
N ARG A 73 15.71 12.02 -1.95
CA ARG A 73 15.37 13.02 -0.90
C ARG A 73 13.98 12.86 -0.28
N VAL A 74 13.23 11.83 -0.69
CA VAL A 74 11.85 11.62 -0.23
C VAL A 74 11.85 11.22 1.23
N GLN A 75 11.07 11.94 2.03
CA GLN A 75 10.86 11.69 3.46
C GLN A 75 9.50 11.01 3.71
N PHE A 76 8.50 11.28 2.88
CA PHE A 76 7.16 10.72 2.96
C PHE A 76 6.77 10.11 1.62
N LEU A 77 6.66 8.78 1.57
CA LEU A 77 6.19 8.05 0.39
C LEU A 77 4.85 7.37 0.70
N ARG A 78 3.83 7.71 -0.07
CA ARG A 78 2.49 7.10 0.00
C ARG A 78 2.10 6.54 -1.36
N ILE A 79 1.82 5.25 -1.45
CA ILE A 79 1.47 4.59 -2.70
C ILE A 79 0.17 3.79 -2.58
N SER A 80 -0.65 3.82 -3.63
CA SER A 80 -1.72 2.84 -3.86
C SER A 80 -1.36 1.99 -5.08
N THR A 81 -1.40 0.67 -4.97
CA THR A 81 -0.92 -0.27 -5.99
C THR A 81 -2.00 -1.33 -6.25
N GLU A 82 -2.01 -1.97 -7.42
CA GLU A 82 -3.04 -2.96 -7.77
C GLU A 82 -2.43 -4.15 -8.53
N ASP A 83 -2.92 -5.36 -8.25
CA ASP A 83 -2.63 -6.67 -8.89
C ASP A 83 -1.18 -7.21 -8.86
N ASP A 84 -0.17 -6.35 -8.88
CA ASP A 84 1.23 -6.79 -8.95
C ASP A 84 1.75 -7.22 -7.57
N ILE A 85 1.81 -8.53 -7.39
CA ILE A 85 2.29 -9.20 -6.17
C ILE A 85 3.75 -8.84 -5.82
N GLU A 86 4.57 -8.35 -6.76
CA GLU A 86 5.93 -7.89 -6.46
C GLU A 86 5.97 -6.71 -5.47
N TYR A 87 4.89 -5.91 -5.37
CA TYR A 87 4.78 -4.86 -4.35
C TYR A 87 4.70 -5.42 -2.93
N LEU A 88 4.41 -6.71 -2.75
CA LEU A 88 4.33 -7.36 -1.44
C LEU A 88 5.67 -7.98 -1.00
N ASP A 89 6.74 -7.86 -1.79
CA ASP A 89 8.09 -8.29 -1.38
C ASP A 89 8.71 -7.26 -0.42
N GLY A 90 8.46 -7.46 0.88
CA GLY A 90 8.99 -6.61 1.95
C GLY A 90 10.52 -6.61 2.03
N ASN A 91 11.19 -7.69 1.63
CA ASN A 91 12.66 -7.75 1.60
C ASN A 91 13.23 -6.85 0.49
N ARG A 92 12.63 -6.90 -0.71
CA ARG A 92 13.00 -6.07 -1.85
C ARG A 92 12.75 -4.59 -1.56
N TRP A 93 11.63 -4.28 -0.92
CA TRP A 93 11.35 -2.94 -0.41
C TRP A 93 12.39 -2.45 0.61
N GLU A 94 12.74 -3.28 1.59
CA GLU A 94 13.76 -2.96 2.59
C GLU A 94 15.11 -2.63 1.93
N GLN A 95 15.58 -3.47 1.00
CA GLN A 95 16.79 -3.23 0.21
C GLN A 95 16.72 -1.92 -0.59
N LEU A 96 15.58 -1.64 -1.23
CA LEU A 96 15.37 -0.46 -2.06
C LEU A 96 15.38 0.83 -1.22
N ILE A 97 14.73 0.82 -0.05
CA ILE A 97 14.71 1.95 0.88
C ILE A 97 16.12 2.18 1.45
N LEU A 98 16.80 1.14 1.91
CA LEU A 98 18.16 1.24 2.46
C LEU A 98 19.16 1.78 1.42
N SER A 99 19.04 1.36 0.16
CA SER A 99 19.99 1.72 -0.90
C SER A 99 19.76 3.09 -1.52
N TYR A 100 18.49 3.50 -1.70
CA TYR A 100 18.15 4.68 -2.52
C TYR A 100 17.29 5.74 -1.82
N MET A 101 16.69 5.45 -0.65
CA MET A 101 15.78 6.37 0.05
C MET A 101 16.23 6.57 1.51
N ALA A 102 17.51 6.91 1.71
CA ALA A 102 18.13 7.10 3.02
C ALA A 102 17.48 8.19 3.91
N HIS A 103 16.66 9.08 3.31
CA HIS A 103 15.91 10.11 4.03
C HIS A 103 14.45 9.74 4.32
N LEU A 104 13.98 8.55 3.91
CA LEU A 104 12.60 8.12 4.11
C LEU A 104 12.28 7.94 5.60
N ARG A 105 11.24 8.63 6.07
CA ARG A 105 10.75 8.62 7.45
C ARG A 105 9.40 7.92 7.56
N VAL A 106 8.53 8.12 6.57
CA VAL A 106 7.20 7.51 6.52
C VAL A 106 7.03 6.82 5.19
N PHE A 107 6.83 5.51 5.25
CA PHE A 107 6.34 4.71 4.14
C PHE A 107 4.91 4.28 4.46
N HIS A 108 4.00 4.53 3.52
CA HIS A 108 2.64 4.01 3.54
C HIS A 108 2.33 3.36 2.19
N MET A 109 2.00 2.08 2.19
CA MET A 109 1.53 1.36 1.01
C MET A 109 0.15 0.76 1.26
N ASN A 110 -0.78 1.11 0.37
CA ASN A 110 -2.03 0.40 0.15
C ASN A 110 -1.87 -0.44 -1.12
N HIS A 111 -2.18 -1.72 -1.07
CA HIS A 111 -2.30 -2.57 -2.27
C HIS A 111 -3.78 -2.90 -2.50
N SER A 112 -4.14 -3.43 -3.66
CA SER A 112 -5.47 -3.99 -3.89
C SER A 112 -5.30 -5.15 -4.85
N ASN A 113 -5.76 -6.32 -4.45
CA ASN A 113 -5.65 -7.49 -5.30
C ASN A 113 -7.02 -7.75 -5.95
N SER A 114 -7.15 -7.43 -7.24
CA SER A 114 -8.39 -7.67 -7.99
C SER A 114 -8.51 -9.14 -8.46
N ILE A 115 -7.42 -9.92 -8.35
CA ILE A 115 -7.29 -11.26 -8.96
C ILE A 115 -8.44 -12.17 -8.53
N LEU A 116 -9.26 -12.46 -9.53
CA LEU A 116 -10.55 -13.13 -9.45
C LEU A 116 -10.45 -14.54 -8.83
N CYS A 117 -11.20 -14.73 -7.74
CA CYS A 117 -11.90 -15.94 -7.28
C CYS A 117 -11.61 -17.29 -8.00
N ASN A 118 -10.36 -17.76 -7.98
CA ASN A 118 -9.99 -19.14 -8.33
C ASN A 118 -9.32 -19.84 -7.13
N ASP A 119 -10.02 -19.79 -5.98
CA ASP A 119 -10.01 -20.65 -4.79
C ASP A 119 -8.68 -21.09 -4.14
N THR A 120 -7.54 -20.60 -4.63
CA THR A 120 -6.22 -20.80 -4.03
C THR A 120 -5.51 -19.47 -3.96
N ILE A 121 -5.66 -18.78 -2.82
CA ILE A 121 -4.70 -17.75 -2.41
C ILE A 121 -3.33 -18.43 -2.46
N PRO A 122 -2.38 -17.96 -3.31
CA PRO A 122 -1.10 -18.60 -3.42
C PRO A 122 -0.41 -18.63 -2.06
N LEU A 123 0.15 -19.78 -1.66
CA LEU A 123 0.90 -19.93 -0.40
C LEU A 123 2.05 -18.91 -0.27
N SER A 124 2.50 -18.33 -1.38
CA SER A 124 3.46 -17.22 -1.43
C SER A 124 2.93 -15.90 -0.84
N PHE A 125 1.62 -15.64 -0.85
CA PHE A 125 1.05 -14.37 -0.38
C PHE A 125 1.31 -14.15 1.12
N ASP A 126 0.97 -15.13 1.95
CA ASP A 126 1.24 -15.09 3.41
C ASP A 126 2.73 -14.96 3.71
N ILE A 127 3.59 -15.59 2.89
CA ILE A 127 5.05 -15.53 3.02
C ILE A 127 5.56 -14.12 2.70
N LEU A 128 5.01 -13.47 1.68
CA LEU A 128 5.37 -12.10 1.28
C LEU A 128 4.91 -11.07 2.33
N VAL A 129 3.65 -11.12 2.77
CA VAL A 129 3.13 -10.18 3.79
C VAL A 129 3.90 -10.30 5.12
N LYS A 130 4.33 -11.51 5.51
CA LYS A 130 5.17 -11.73 6.71
C LYS A 130 6.54 -11.05 6.64
N GLN A 131 7.02 -10.63 5.47
CA GLN A 131 8.28 -9.88 5.38
C GLN A 131 8.15 -8.47 5.97
N PHE A 132 6.96 -7.87 5.97
CA PHE A 132 6.69 -6.59 6.61
C PHE A 132 6.65 -6.65 8.15
N THR A 133 6.89 -7.83 8.76
CA THR A 133 7.09 -7.97 10.21
C THR A 133 8.56 -8.12 10.61
N SER A 134 9.51 -7.84 9.72
CA SER A 134 10.95 -7.76 10.09
C SER A 134 11.22 -6.57 11.01
N SER A 135 12.28 -6.63 11.83
CA SER A 135 12.60 -5.54 12.78
C SER A 135 12.80 -4.18 12.09
N PHE A 136 13.30 -4.17 10.85
CA PHE A 136 13.40 -2.96 10.02
C PHE A 136 12.07 -2.22 9.87
N TRP A 137 10.99 -2.94 9.57
CA TRP A 137 9.66 -2.36 9.39
C TRP A 137 9.06 -1.87 10.70
N ILE A 138 9.27 -2.64 11.77
CA ILE A 138 8.82 -2.35 13.14
C ILE A 138 9.47 -1.06 13.67
N GLU A 139 10.80 -0.99 13.61
CA GLU A 139 11.59 0.14 14.13
C GLU A 139 11.32 1.45 13.39
N ARG A 140 10.96 1.37 12.10
CA ARG A 140 10.69 2.53 11.26
C ARG A 140 9.23 3.01 11.28
N GLN A 141 8.34 2.37 12.05
CA GLN A 141 6.93 2.75 12.17
C GLN A 141 6.22 2.93 10.81
N CYS A 142 6.59 2.11 9.82
CA CYS A 142 6.02 2.18 8.48
C CYS A 142 4.69 1.45 8.43
N SER A 143 3.66 2.06 7.84
CA SER A 143 2.35 1.43 7.71
C SER A 143 2.22 0.70 6.37
N PHE A 144 1.78 -0.55 6.47
CA PHE A 144 1.24 -1.30 5.33
C PHE A 144 -0.28 -1.32 5.43
N THR A 145 -0.99 -1.69 4.37
CA THR A 145 -2.44 -1.87 4.32
C THR A 145 -2.74 -2.78 3.13
N HIS A 146 -3.61 -3.79 3.33
CA HIS A 146 -4.06 -4.82 2.36
C HIS A 146 -4.24 -4.33 0.92
N GLN A 147 -5.43 -4.19 0.35
CA GLN A 147 -6.76 -4.65 0.72
C GLN A 147 -7.25 -5.75 -0.24
N ASN A 148 -8.35 -6.41 0.11
CA ASN A 148 -8.91 -7.50 -0.70
C ASN A 148 -10.40 -7.21 -0.96
N ASP A 149 -10.75 -6.90 -2.21
CA ASP A 149 -12.04 -6.27 -2.53
C ASP A 149 -13.24 -7.23 -2.49
N TRP A 150 -13.00 -8.55 -2.42
CA TRP A 150 -14.03 -9.57 -2.58
C TRP A 150 -14.67 -10.10 -1.27
N ILE A 151 -14.11 -9.80 -0.10
CA ILE A 151 -14.62 -10.25 1.22
C ILE A 151 -14.88 -9.07 2.18
N GLY A 152 -14.73 -7.84 1.66
CA GLY A 152 -14.52 -6.64 2.47
C GLY A 152 -13.03 -6.44 2.71
N SER A 153 -12.58 -5.19 2.62
CA SER A 153 -11.18 -4.80 2.71
C SER A 153 -10.49 -5.42 3.91
N ILE A 154 -9.36 -6.10 3.74
CA ILE A 154 -8.45 -6.39 4.86
C ILE A 154 -7.51 -5.20 4.98
N THR A 155 -7.50 -4.47 6.10
CA THR A 155 -6.53 -3.39 6.33
C THR A 155 -5.59 -3.78 7.46
N ILE A 156 -4.54 -4.55 7.14
CA ILE A 156 -3.47 -4.86 8.08
C ILE A 156 -2.58 -3.62 8.23
N GLU A 157 -3.07 -2.61 8.95
CA GLU A 157 -2.27 -1.47 9.37
C GLU A 157 -1.40 -1.87 10.56
N ILE A 158 -0.15 -2.28 10.28
CA ILE A 158 0.86 -2.58 11.31
C ILE A 158 1.48 -1.28 11.84
N CYS A 159 0.64 -0.42 12.41
CA CYS A 159 1.09 0.63 13.30
C CYS A 159 1.15 0.05 14.71
N PHE A 160 2.31 0.06 15.37
CA PHE A 160 2.50 -0.54 16.71
C PHE A 160 1.69 0.13 17.86
N GLN A 161 0.78 1.05 17.52
CA GLN A 161 -0.16 1.73 18.41
C GLN A 161 -1.61 1.78 17.85
N TRP A 162 -1.88 1.35 16.61
CA TRP A 162 -3.18 1.50 15.94
C TRP A 162 -3.55 0.22 15.21
N ILE A 163 -4.78 -0.28 15.37
CA ILE A 163 -5.32 -1.36 14.54
C ILE A 163 -6.55 -0.86 13.79
N HIS A 164 -6.52 -1.04 12.47
CA HIS A 164 -7.66 -0.84 11.60
C HIS A 164 -8.34 -2.20 11.40
N ILE A 165 -9.63 -2.29 11.74
CA ILE A 165 -10.43 -3.51 11.60
C ILE A 165 -11.37 -3.32 10.40
N ASN A 166 -10.82 -3.61 9.23
CA ASN A 166 -11.60 -3.87 8.04
C ASN A 166 -11.69 -5.40 7.85
N ALA A 167 -12.79 -5.89 7.27
CA ALA A 167 -13.33 -7.22 7.54
C ALA A 167 -12.32 -8.39 7.41
N ILE A 168 -12.09 -9.11 8.51
CA ILE A 168 -11.24 -10.30 8.53
C ILE A 168 -11.95 -11.47 9.20
N THR A 169 -11.93 -12.63 8.53
CA THR A 169 -11.83 -13.93 9.20
C THR A 169 -10.35 -14.25 9.36
N CYS A 170 -9.74 -13.85 10.49
CA CYS A 170 -8.31 -14.06 10.72
C CYS A 170 -8.06 -15.53 11.14
N SER A 171 -7.67 -16.39 10.19
CA SER A 171 -7.34 -17.80 10.43
C SER A 171 -5.85 -18.05 10.74
N SER A 172 -5.03 -17.00 10.79
CA SER A 172 -3.62 -17.08 11.13
C SER A 172 -3.42 -17.43 12.60
N HIS A 173 -2.94 -18.65 12.89
CA HIS A 173 -2.66 -19.22 14.22
C HIS A 173 -1.53 -18.54 15.03
N GLN A 174 -1.28 -17.24 14.83
CA GLN A 174 -0.25 -16.49 15.55
C GLN A 174 -0.93 -15.61 16.61
N GLU A 175 -0.58 -15.79 17.88
CA GLU A 175 -1.12 -15.00 19.00
C GLU A 175 -0.69 -13.54 18.91
N ILE A 176 -1.50 -12.71 18.24
CA ILE A 176 -1.33 -11.26 18.25
C ILE A 176 -1.73 -10.77 19.66
N ASN A 177 -0.81 -10.10 20.34
CA ASN A 177 -1.06 -9.55 21.67
C ASN A 177 -1.93 -8.28 21.59
N PHE A 178 -3.25 -8.45 21.55
CA PHE A 178 -4.23 -7.35 21.46
C PHE A 178 -4.26 -6.43 22.69
N ASN A 179 -3.49 -6.69 23.75
CA ASN A 179 -3.45 -5.85 24.94
C ASN A 179 -2.75 -4.48 24.72
N SER A 180 -1.92 -4.32 23.68
CA SER A 180 -1.28 -3.04 23.34
C SER A 180 -2.18 -2.06 22.59
N VAL A 181 -3.35 -2.52 22.12
CA VAL A 181 -4.23 -1.77 21.22
C VAL A 181 -5.07 -0.79 22.03
N ASN A 182 -4.90 0.51 21.79
CA ASN A 182 -5.65 1.59 22.45
C ASN A 182 -6.63 2.33 21.51
N HIS A 183 -6.41 2.26 20.19
CA HIS A 183 -7.27 2.81 19.14
C HIS A 183 -7.75 1.70 18.19
N ILE A 184 -9.04 1.72 17.85
CA ILE A 184 -9.63 0.93 16.76
C ILE A 184 -10.32 1.85 15.77
N HIS A 185 -10.04 1.63 14.48
CA HIS A 185 -10.79 2.22 13.38
C HIS A 185 -11.60 1.14 12.65
N ILE A 186 -12.91 1.36 12.44
CA ILE A 186 -13.82 0.44 11.74
C ILE A 186 -14.45 1.18 10.56
N CYS A 187 -14.03 0.81 9.33
CA CYS A 187 -14.57 1.46 8.14
C CYS A 187 -15.92 0.86 7.68
N TYR A 188 -16.30 -0.34 8.13
CA TYR A 188 -17.47 -1.08 7.62
C TYR A 188 -18.20 -1.91 8.69
N THR A 189 -19.54 -1.89 8.65
CA THR A 189 -20.41 -2.72 9.51
C THR A 189 -20.10 -4.23 9.45
N GLN A 190 -19.79 -4.77 8.27
CA GLN A 190 -19.50 -6.19 8.09
C GLN A 190 -18.23 -6.63 8.81
N ALA A 191 -17.26 -5.72 9.02
CA ALA A 191 -16.00 -6.03 9.68
C ALA A 191 -16.19 -6.46 11.14
N LEU A 192 -17.16 -5.86 11.82
CA LEU A 192 -17.52 -6.19 13.20
C LEU A 192 -18.17 -7.57 13.35
N ASN A 193 -18.98 -7.98 12.39
CA ASN A 193 -19.67 -9.26 12.45
C ASN A 193 -18.71 -10.45 12.26
N ASN A 194 -17.63 -10.23 11.51
CA ASN A 194 -16.58 -11.23 11.24
C ASN A 194 -15.46 -11.23 12.28
N CYS A 195 -15.30 -10.15 13.05
CA CYS A 195 -14.22 -10.03 14.03
C CYS A 195 -14.44 -10.97 15.24
N VAL A 196 -13.48 -11.87 15.45
CA VAL A 196 -13.46 -12.85 16.56
C VAL A 196 -12.57 -12.43 17.73
N ASN A 197 -11.82 -11.34 17.59
CA ASN A 197 -10.81 -10.90 18.56
C ASN A 197 -11.40 -9.89 19.56
N TYR A 198 -10.93 -9.96 20.80
CA TYR A 198 -11.28 -9.01 21.86
C TYR A 198 -10.08 -8.12 22.19
N PHE A 199 -10.31 -6.81 22.24
CA PHE A 199 -9.30 -5.77 22.41
C PHE A 199 -9.55 -5.04 23.74
N PRO A 200 -9.02 -5.57 24.87
CA PRO A 200 -9.46 -5.16 26.20
C PRO A 200 -9.13 -3.71 26.55
N ASN A 201 -8.08 -3.13 25.97
CA ASN A 201 -7.50 -1.84 26.35
C ASN A 201 -7.83 -0.68 25.41
N VAL A 202 -8.78 -0.88 24.49
CA VAL A 202 -9.21 0.18 23.57
C VAL A 202 -9.95 1.28 24.32
N THR A 203 -9.56 2.52 24.05
CA THR A 203 -10.09 3.74 24.66
C THR A 203 -10.49 4.81 23.64
N ASP A 204 -10.17 4.59 22.38
CA ASP A 204 -10.41 5.49 21.25
C ASP A 204 -10.99 4.68 20.08
N LEU A 205 -12.08 5.17 19.49
CA LEU A 205 -12.85 4.45 18.48
C LEU A 205 -13.24 5.39 17.34
N THR A 206 -12.90 5.01 16.11
CA THR A 206 -13.29 5.70 14.89
C THR A 206 -14.22 4.83 14.05
N LEU A 207 -15.21 5.45 13.42
CA LEU A 207 -16.33 4.85 12.71
C LEU A 207 -16.58 5.62 11.39
N ASP A 208 -16.44 4.99 10.20
CA ASP A 208 -16.68 5.68 8.90
C ASP A 208 -18.07 5.42 8.26
N ASP A 209 -18.80 4.38 8.68
CA ASP A 209 -20.06 3.95 8.03
C ASP A 209 -21.32 4.47 8.77
N LYS A 210 -22.48 4.39 8.11
CA LYS A 210 -23.78 4.66 8.74
C LYS A 210 -24.22 3.50 9.62
N PHE A 211 -23.67 3.47 10.81
CA PHE A 211 -23.97 2.47 11.83
C PHE A 211 -25.40 2.58 12.36
N ASP A 212 -26.14 1.47 12.32
CA ASP A 212 -27.46 1.35 12.93
C ASP A 212 -27.38 0.93 14.41
N THR A 213 -28.52 0.79 15.09
CA THR A 213 -28.55 0.39 16.50
C THR A 213 -28.07 -1.04 16.76
N SER A 214 -28.08 -1.93 15.75
CA SER A 214 -27.68 -3.33 15.90
C SER A 214 -26.18 -3.47 16.20
N ILE A 215 -25.37 -2.50 15.74
CA ILE A 215 -23.91 -2.50 15.93
C ILE A 215 -23.48 -2.63 17.39
N THR A 216 -24.24 -2.05 18.33
CA THR A 216 -23.85 -1.98 19.74
C THR A 216 -23.62 -3.36 20.36
N THR A 217 -24.31 -4.38 19.85
CA THR A 217 -24.08 -5.79 20.23
C THR A 217 -22.74 -6.30 19.69
N SER A 218 -22.43 -6.05 18.42
CA SER A 218 -21.17 -6.50 17.79
C SER A 218 -19.95 -5.74 18.33
N LEU A 219 -20.06 -4.44 18.62
CA LEU A 219 -18.99 -3.67 19.27
C LEU A 219 -18.68 -4.20 20.67
N ASN A 220 -19.70 -4.45 21.51
CA ASN A 220 -19.50 -5.00 22.87
C ASN A 220 -18.84 -6.40 22.87
N ARG A 221 -18.85 -7.13 21.74
CA ARG A 221 -18.13 -8.40 21.62
C ARG A 221 -16.62 -8.22 21.42
N ILE A 222 -16.19 -7.13 20.78
CA ILE A 222 -14.78 -6.88 20.45
C ILE A 222 -14.11 -5.86 21.37
N ILE A 223 -14.85 -4.94 21.98
CA ILE A 223 -14.35 -3.91 22.89
C ILE A 223 -15.25 -3.72 24.09
N SER A 224 -14.68 -3.26 25.21
CA SER A 224 -15.47 -2.80 26.35
C SER A 224 -15.93 -1.36 26.11
N LEU A 225 -17.18 -1.16 25.69
CA LEU A 225 -17.72 0.19 25.40
C LEU A 225 -17.64 1.15 26.59
N SER A 226 -17.65 0.65 27.83
CA SER A 226 -17.47 1.46 29.04
C SER A 226 -16.06 2.03 29.23
N ARG A 227 -15.07 1.58 28.45
CA ARG A 227 -13.70 2.11 28.44
C ARG A 227 -13.43 3.15 27.35
N ILE A 228 -14.38 3.37 26.43
CA ILE A 228 -14.22 4.32 25.33
C ILE A 228 -14.31 5.76 25.87
N THR A 229 -13.21 6.49 25.70
CA THR A 229 -13.05 7.90 26.12
C THR A 229 -13.15 8.87 24.95
N LYS A 230 -12.99 8.38 23.72
CA LYS A 230 -13.09 9.13 22.48
C LYS A 230 -13.85 8.32 21.44
N LEU A 231 -14.79 8.97 20.77
CA LEU A 231 -15.57 8.41 19.67
C LEU A 231 -15.59 9.42 18.53
N SER A 232 -15.07 9.02 17.37
CA SER A 232 -15.06 9.80 16.14
C SER A 232 -15.96 9.12 15.11
N ASN A 233 -16.72 9.90 14.36
CA ASN A 233 -17.59 9.44 13.27
C ASN A 233 -17.31 10.31 12.04
N HIS A 234 -17.07 9.70 10.88
CA HIS A 234 -16.43 10.34 9.72
C HIS A 234 -17.33 10.49 8.47
#